data_AF-Q827Z2-F1
#
_entry.id   AF-Q827Z2-F1
#
_cell.length_a   1.000
_cell.length_b   1.000
_cell.length_c   1.000
_cell.angle_alpha   90.00
_cell.angle_beta   90.00
_cell.angle_gamma   90.00
#
_symmetry.space_group_name_H-M   'P 1'
#
loop_
_entity.id
_entity.type
_entity.pdbx_description
1 polymer ?
#
loop_
_entity_poly.entity_id
_entity_poly.type
_entity_poly.pdbx_seq_one_letter_code
_entity_poly.pdbx_strand_id
1 'polypeptide(L)'
;MSRALPKYNKRRVALIGGAAAVVLSGAVIAGSALAGETSKSNGTSARTLADTGTIACPDVKSQLPSVPASAQAEVDRNLALLDTQLAEANKRLVDTVGQGGANFVQNAILGPLADKRKSTIDRIAISIGRTAEKPQGLDALAECALSTDGAAGTGDEAGAGDEAGAGEEAGAGEEATAAPSATATDAADDGAGEAGDTGDDATGVGTISCPDVASQLPAIPATAQAEVDRNLALLDTQIAEANKRLVDTVGQGGANFVQNAILGPLEDKRIATVNRIATAIGRTAEKPQGLDSLAACTLNE
;
A
#
# COMPACT_ATOMS: atom_id res chain seq x y z
N MET A 1 -14.30 -12.84 -61.06
CA MET A 1 -13.04 -12.69 -60.30
C MET A 1 -13.27 -13.27 -58.91
N SER A 2 -12.86 -14.53 -58.69
CA SER A 2 -13.07 -15.27 -57.44
C SER A 2 -11.79 -15.22 -56.58
N ARG A 3 -11.90 -14.81 -55.32
CA ARG A 3 -10.90 -14.99 -54.24
C ARG A 3 -11.68 -15.18 -52.92
N ALA A 4 -11.90 -16.42 -52.47
CA ALA A 4 -11.07 -17.23 -51.57
C ALA A 4 -11.12 -16.78 -50.08
N LEU A 5 -11.85 -17.53 -49.26
CA LEU A 5 -11.95 -17.43 -47.79
C LEU A 5 -10.90 -18.33 -47.11
N PRO A 6 -10.27 -17.91 -45.99
CA PRO A 6 -9.37 -18.77 -45.21
C PRO A 6 -10.13 -19.71 -44.25
N LYS A 7 -9.57 -20.93 -44.13
CA LYS A 7 -10.09 -22.10 -43.41
C LYS A 7 -9.94 -21.97 -41.89
N TYR A 8 -11.03 -22.24 -41.17
CA TYR A 8 -11.07 -22.54 -39.73
C TYR A 8 -10.61 -23.98 -39.47
N ASN A 9 -9.54 -24.19 -38.71
CA ASN A 9 -9.12 -25.53 -38.27
C ASN A 9 -9.60 -25.80 -36.84
N LYS A 10 -10.65 -26.61 -36.75
CA LYS A 10 -11.30 -27.14 -35.55
C LYS A 10 -10.59 -28.44 -35.16
N ARG A 11 -9.70 -28.44 -34.16
CA ARG A 11 -9.14 -29.69 -33.62
C ARG A 11 -9.95 -30.15 -32.41
N ARG A 12 -10.57 -31.32 -32.59
CA ARG A 12 -11.44 -32.02 -31.66
C ARG A 12 -10.60 -32.73 -30.58
N VAL A 13 -11.11 -32.67 -29.36
CA VAL A 13 -10.68 -33.44 -28.19
C VAL A 13 -11.00 -34.92 -28.41
N ALA A 14 -10.08 -35.83 -28.10
CA ALA A 14 -10.31 -37.26 -28.03
C ALA A 14 -9.88 -37.77 -26.64
N LEU A 15 -10.85 -38.30 -25.90
CA LEU A 15 -10.67 -39.08 -24.67
C LEU A 15 -10.35 -40.53 -25.06
N ILE A 16 -9.30 -41.11 -24.46
CA ILE A 16 -9.09 -42.56 -24.41
C ILE A 16 -8.87 -42.92 -22.95
N GLY A 17 -9.81 -43.70 -22.41
CA GLY A 17 -9.72 -44.30 -21.09
C GLY A 17 -8.80 -45.51 -21.07
N GLY A 18 -8.22 -45.77 -19.91
CA GLY A 18 -7.52 -47.00 -19.57
C GLY A 18 -7.62 -47.22 -18.07
N ALA A 19 -8.49 -48.14 -17.67
CA ALA A 19 -8.55 -48.65 -16.30
C ALA A 19 -7.52 -49.76 -16.12
N ALA A 20 -6.73 -49.70 -15.06
CA ALA A 20 -6.05 -50.86 -14.48
C ALA A 20 -6.08 -50.74 -12.96
N ALA A 21 -6.81 -51.64 -12.33
CA ALA A 21 -6.83 -51.83 -10.89
C ALA A 21 -5.79 -52.87 -10.49
N VAL A 22 -4.92 -52.59 -9.51
CA VAL A 22 -4.19 -53.59 -8.71
C VAL A 22 -4.09 -53.14 -7.24
N VAL A 23 -5.05 -53.64 -6.48
CA VAL A 23 -5.05 -54.17 -5.10
C VAL A 23 -3.78 -54.08 -4.22
N LEU A 24 -3.96 -53.44 -3.05
CA LEU A 24 -3.50 -53.69 -1.67
C LEU A 24 -2.05 -54.15 -1.38
N SER A 25 -1.31 -53.33 -0.61
CA SER A 25 -0.48 -53.75 0.54
C SER A 25 -0.11 -52.52 1.37
N GLY A 26 -0.52 -52.50 2.65
CA GLY A 26 -0.09 -51.48 3.61
C GLY A 26 1.38 -51.67 3.99
N ALA A 27 2.13 -50.57 4.04
CA ALA A 27 3.41 -50.50 4.71
C ALA A 27 3.54 -49.13 5.37
N VAL A 28 3.41 -49.13 6.69
CA VAL A 28 3.87 -48.06 7.57
C VAL A 28 5.38 -47.98 7.43
N ILE A 29 5.91 -46.90 6.85
CA ILE A 29 7.34 -46.61 6.96
C ILE A 29 7.51 -45.66 8.15
N ALA A 30 7.67 -46.29 9.31
CA ALA A 30 8.38 -45.71 10.43
C ALA A 30 9.88 -45.70 10.10
N GLY A 31 10.58 -44.67 10.60
CA GLY A 31 11.92 -44.29 10.22
C GLY A 31 12.99 -45.39 10.33
N SER A 32 13.89 -45.38 9.37
CA SER A 32 15.22 -45.97 9.52
C SER A 32 16.21 -44.84 9.66
N ALA A 33 16.88 -44.80 10.81
CA ALA A 33 18.01 -43.96 11.10
C ALA A 33 19.11 -44.15 10.04
N LEU A 34 19.62 -43.06 9.48
CA LEU A 34 20.91 -43.09 8.79
C LEU A 34 21.98 -42.63 9.77
N ALA A 35 22.59 -43.61 10.41
CA ALA A 35 23.84 -43.45 11.14
C ALA A 35 24.99 -43.20 10.14
N GLY A 36 25.73 -42.14 10.39
CA GLY A 36 27.06 -41.76 9.89
C GLY A 36 27.66 -42.47 8.69
N GLU A 37 27.80 -41.73 7.60
CA GLU A 37 29.02 -41.77 6.78
C GLU A 37 29.75 -40.44 6.89
N THR A 38 30.94 -40.49 7.48
CA THR A 38 31.89 -39.39 7.55
C THR A 38 32.48 -39.14 6.16
N SER A 39 32.02 -38.08 5.48
CA SER A 39 32.75 -37.49 4.36
C SER A 39 33.16 -36.06 4.71
N LYS A 40 34.46 -35.88 4.87
CA LYS A 40 35.12 -34.63 5.19
C LYS A 40 35.28 -33.82 3.89
N SER A 41 34.46 -32.78 3.68
CA SER A 41 34.87 -31.41 3.29
C SER A 41 33.74 -30.59 2.65
N ASN A 42 33.55 -29.38 3.20
CA ASN A 42 32.98 -28.16 2.64
C ASN A 42 31.47 -28.09 2.28
N GLY A 43 30.68 -27.83 3.31
CA GLY A 43 29.96 -26.55 3.43
C GLY A 43 28.91 -26.22 2.37
N THR A 44 27.75 -26.84 2.46
CA THR A 44 26.45 -26.18 2.30
C THR A 44 25.44 -27.05 3.01
N SER A 45 25.11 -26.69 4.25
CA SER A 45 23.96 -27.26 4.94
C SER A 45 22.75 -27.02 4.04
N ALA A 46 22.12 -28.09 3.56
CA ALA A 46 20.78 -28.00 3.02
C ALA A 46 19.88 -27.61 4.19
N ARG A 47 19.76 -26.30 4.46
CA ARG A 47 18.79 -25.75 5.40
C ARG A 47 17.43 -26.19 4.91
N THR A 48 16.83 -27.13 5.62
CA THR A 48 15.42 -27.47 5.45
C THR A 48 14.62 -26.18 5.65
N LEU A 49 13.49 -26.04 4.95
CA LEU A 49 12.59 -24.87 4.99
C LEU A 49 12.15 -24.43 6.41
N ALA A 50 12.43 -25.25 7.44
CA ALA A 50 12.19 -24.96 8.84
C ALA A 50 13.30 -24.10 9.50
N ASP A 51 14.47 -23.95 8.88
CA ASP A 51 15.65 -23.28 9.47
C ASP A 51 15.83 -21.83 8.96
N THR A 52 14.80 -21.27 8.32
CA THR A 52 14.82 -19.92 7.72
C THR A 52 14.34 -18.83 8.66
N GLY A 53 13.97 -19.20 9.88
CA GLY A 53 13.37 -18.31 10.86
C GLY A 53 11.99 -17.81 10.45
N THR A 54 11.31 -17.19 11.40
CA THR A 54 10.02 -16.50 11.22
C THR A 54 10.18 -15.06 11.65
N ILE A 55 9.49 -14.14 11.00
CA ILE A 55 9.48 -12.75 11.42
C ILE A 55 8.45 -12.61 12.55
N ALA A 56 8.91 -12.10 13.69
CA ALA A 56 8.08 -11.78 14.83
C ALA A 56 8.05 -10.25 15.00
N CYS A 57 6.85 -9.73 15.20
CA CYS A 57 6.64 -8.31 15.48
C CYS A 57 6.00 -8.13 16.85
N PRO A 58 6.29 -7.02 17.56
CA PRO A 58 5.59 -6.65 18.77
C PRO A 58 4.07 -6.59 18.53
N ASP A 59 3.31 -7.05 19.53
CA ASP A 59 1.85 -6.94 19.49
C ASP A 59 1.43 -5.49 19.77
N VAL A 60 0.76 -4.89 18.79
CA VAL A 60 0.22 -3.54 18.89
C VAL A 60 -1.08 -3.56 19.67
N LYS A 61 -1.91 -4.60 19.55
CA LYS A 61 -3.25 -4.65 20.14
C LYS A 61 -3.22 -4.55 21.66
N SER A 62 -2.30 -5.26 22.31
CA SER A 62 -2.15 -5.24 23.76
C SER A 62 -1.53 -3.96 24.31
N GLN A 63 -0.90 -3.14 23.45
CA GLN A 63 -0.25 -1.87 23.83
C GLN A 63 -1.16 -0.65 23.59
N LEU A 64 -2.33 -0.86 22.98
CA LEU A 64 -3.29 0.23 22.76
C LEU A 64 -4.06 0.55 24.05
N PRO A 65 -4.28 1.84 24.35
CA PRO A 65 -5.19 2.24 25.42
C PRO A 65 -6.65 1.90 25.05
N SER A 66 -7.60 2.23 25.93
CA SER A 66 -9.02 2.02 25.66
C SER A 66 -9.45 2.67 24.35
N VAL A 67 -9.82 1.85 23.36
CA VAL A 67 -10.22 2.32 22.03
C VAL A 67 -11.68 2.81 22.06
N PRO A 68 -11.96 4.07 21.68
CA PRO A 68 -13.32 4.58 21.58
C PRO A 68 -14.19 3.76 20.61
N ALA A 69 -15.47 3.55 20.94
CA ALA A 69 -16.39 2.75 20.12
C ALA A 69 -16.50 3.25 18.66
N SER A 70 -16.41 4.56 18.45
CA SER A 70 -16.39 5.21 17.13
C SER A 70 -15.17 4.83 16.27
N ALA A 71 -14.04 4.49 16.89
CA ALA A 71 -12.79 4.18 16.20
C ALA A 71 -12.55 2.67 16.03
N GLN A 72 -13.27 1.80 16.76
CA GLN A 72 -13.02 0.35 16.79
C GLN A 72 -12.95 -0.28 15.40
N ALA A 73 -13.93 -0.01 14.53
CA ALA A 73 -13.96 -0.59 13.19
C ALA A 73 -12.78 -0.12 12.29
N GLU A 74 -12.25 1.08 12.51
CA GLU A 74 -11.07 1.56 11.79
C GLU A 74 -9.78 0.95 12.37
N VAL A 75 -9.68 0.88 13.69
CA VAL A 75 -8.54 0.24 14.38
C VAL A 75 -8.45 -1.25 14.01
N ASP A 76 -9.56 -1.99 14.06
CA ASP A 76 -9.60 -3.43 13.72
C ASP A 76 -9.15 -3.69 12.27
N ARG A 77 -9.55 -2.83 11.32
CA ARG A 77 -9.10 -2.94 9.93
C ARG A 77 -7.59 -2.72 9.80
N ASN A 78 -7.03 -1.78 10.56
CA ASN A 78 -5.60 -1.53 10.54
C ASN A 78 -4.81 -2.62 11.26
N LEU A 79 -5.34 -3.21 12.34
CA LEU A 79 -4.74 -4.38 12.98
C LEU A 79 -4.71 -5.59 12.02
N ALA A 80 -5.80 -5.87 11.31
CA ALA A 80 -5.81 -6.91 10.29
C ALA A 80 -4.83 -6.63 9.13
N LEU A 81 -4.60 -5.35 8.80
CA LEU A 81 -3.59 -4.96 7.82
C LEU A 81 -2.16 -5.23 8.31
N LEU A 82 -1.86 -5.00 9.60
CA LEU A 82 -0.58 -5.35 10.21
C LEU A 82 -0.31 -6.86 10.14
N ASP A 83 -1.33 -7.68 10.41
CA ASP A 83 -1.24 -9.14 10.30
C ASP A 83 -0.96 -9.58 8.85
N THR A 84 -1.63 -8.93 7.89
CA THR A 84 -1.42 -9.19 6.46
C THR A 84 0.01 -8.85 6.03
N GLN A 85 0.54 -7.70 6.48
CA GLN A 85 1.92 -7.30 6.21
C GLN A 85 2.92 -8.30 6.77
N LEU A 86 2.67 -8.82 7.97
CA LEU A 86 3.51 -9.84 8.59
C LEU A 86 3.47 -11.17 7.82
N ALA A 87 2.30 -11.60 7.38
CA ALA A 87 2.16 -12.80 6.57
C ALA A 87 2.87 -12.67 5.21
N GLU A 88 2.75 -11.52 4.55
CA GLU A 88 3.45 -11.24 3.29
C GLU A 88 4.97 -11.24 3.49
N ALA A 89 5.47 -10.64 4.57
CA ALA A 89 6.90 -10.62 4.88
C ALA A 89 7.44 -12.03 5.20
N ASN A 90 6.72 -12.84 5.98
CA ASN A 90 7.06 -14.23 6.23
C ASN A 90 7.06 -15.07 4.95
N LYS A 91 6.08 -14.84 4.06
CA LYS A 91 6.07 -15.48 2.75
C LYS A 91 7.31 -15.09 1.92
N ARG A 92 7.64 -13.80 1.86
CA ARG A 92 8.83 -13.31 1.15
C ARG A 92 10.12 -13.87 1.73
N LEU A 93 10.20 -14.03 3.05
CA LEU A 93 11.33 -14.65 3.73
C LEU A 93 11.57 -16.07 3.23
N VAL A 94 10.51 -16.87 3.12
CA VAL A 94 10.57 -18.25 2.62
C VAL A 94 10.85 -18.30 1.10
N ASP A 95 10.28 -17.39 0.32
CA ASP A 95 10.45 -17.35 -1.14
C ASP A 95 11.85 -16.89 -1.57
N THR A 96 12.58 -16.19 -0.69
CA THR A 96 13.91 -15.61 -0.99
C THR A 96 15.06 -16.35 -0.30
N VAL A 97 14.80 -17.54 0.24
CA VAL A 97 15.81 -18.38 0.91
C VAL A 97 16.93 -18.73 -0.08
N GLY A 98 18.17 -18.46 0.33
CA GLY A 98 19.36 -18.68 -0.50
C GLY A 98 19.63 -17.57 -1.53
N GLN A 99 18.84 -16.49 -1.52
CA GLN A 99 19.07 -15.29 -2.33
C GLN A 99 19.56 -14.14 -1.44
N GLY A 100 20.64 -13.48 -1.86
CA GLY A 100 21.20 -12.31 -1.16
C GLY A 100 22.27 -12.61 -0.11
N GLY A 101 22.96 -11.56 0.34
CA GLY A 101 24.01 -11.62 1.35
C GLY A 101 23.49 -11.53 2.79
N ALA A 102 24.41 -11.51 3.77
CA ALA A 102 24.09 -11.55 5.21
C ALA A 102 23.06 -10.50 5.69
N ASN A 103 22.97 -9.35 5.02
CA ASN A 103 22.06 -8.25 5.38
C ASN A 103 20.77 -8.18 4.53
N PHE A 104 20.54 -9.16 3.64
CA PHE A 104 19.41 -9.10 2.72
C PHE A 104 18.05 -9.07 3.46
N VAL A 105 17.85 -9.93 4.46
CA VAL A 105 16.61 -9.97 5.23
C VAL A 105 16.37 -8.63 5.95
N GLN A 106 17.42 -8.06 6.54
CA GLN A 106 17.33 -6.76 7.22
C GLN A 106 16.91 -5.63 6.27
N ASN A 107 17.56 -5.53 5.10
CA ASN A 107 17.38 -4.41 4.19
C ASN A 107 16.15 -4.56 3.26
N ALA A 108 15.87 -5.76 2.77
CA ALA A 108 14.85 -5.99 1.74
C ALA A 108 13.51 -6.45 2.30
N ILE A 109 13.49 -6.95 3.54
CA ILE A 109 12.29 -7.50 4.19
C ILE A 109 11.94 -6.69 5.43
N LEU A 110 12.84 -6.63 6.43
CA LEU A 110 12.55 -6.00 7.71
C LEU A 110 12.46 -4.47 7.62
N GLY A 111 13.34 -3.80 6.87
CA GLY A 111 13.27 -2.35 6.65
C GLY A 111 11.93 -1.90 6.04
N PRO A 112 11.55 -2.39 4.84
CA PRO A 112 10.26 -2.05 4.24
C PRO A 112 9.05 -2.49 5.06
N LEU A 113 9.16 -3.57 5.85
CA LEU A 113 8.10 -4.00 6.76
C LEU A 113 7.95 -3.01 7.92
N ALA A 114 9.05 -2.56 8.53
CA ALA A 114 9.03 -1.59 9.62
C ALA A 114 8.38 -0.27 9.18
N ASP A 115 8.72 0.24 7.99
CA ASP A 115 8.13 1.48 7.45
C ASP A 115 6.61 1.34 7.21
N LYS A 116 6.18 0.22 6.62
CA LYS A 116 4.75 -0.06 6.38
C LYS A 116 3.97 -0.20 7.69
N ARG A 117 4.56 -0.90 8.67
CA ARG A 117 3.95 -1.06 9.99
C ARG A 117 3.86 0.25 10.72
N LYS A 118 4.92 1.06 10.73
CA LYS A 118 4.93 2.41 11.31
C LYS A 118 3.80 3.26 10.73
N SER A 119 3.68 3.33 9.40
CA SER A 119 2.60 4.07 8.74
C SER A 119 1.20 3.58 9.14
N THR A 120 1.04 2.28 9.36
CA THR A 120 -0.25 1.69 9.77
C THR A 120 -0.54 1.96 11.24
N ILE A 121 0.48 1.90 12.11
CA ILE A 121 0.40 2.24 13.54
C ILE A 121 0.08 3.73 13.72
N ASP A 122 0.71 4.60 12.94
CA ASP A 122 0.41 6.04 12.91
C ASP A 122 -1.06 6.29 12.57
N ARG A 123 -1.61 5.53 11.61
CA ARG A 123 -3.03 5.62 11.25
C ARG A 123 -3.95 5.19 12.40
N ILE A 124 -3.57 4.15 13.16
CA ILE A 124 -4.29 3.73 14.37
C ILE A 124 -4.27 4.86 15.41
N ALA A 125 -3.09 5.43 15.68
CA ALA A 125 -2.94 6.53 16.63
C ALA A 125 -3.79 7.75 16.24
N ILE A 126 -3.80 8.11 14.95
CA ILE A 126 -4.63 9.21 14.41
C ILE A 126 -6.11 8.90 14.55
N SER A 127 -6.56 7.68 14.24
CA SER A 127 -7.97 7.28 14.35
C SER A 127 -8.48 7.41 15.80
N ILE A 128 -7.68 6.96 16.77
CA ILE A 128 -7.98 7.14 18.20
C ILE A 128 -7.97 8.63 18.57
N GLY A 129 -6.95 9.36 18.13
CA GLY A 129 -6.72 10.78 18.39
C GLY A 129 -7.83 11.73 17.91
N ARG A 130 -8.73 11.27 17.03
CA ARG A 130 -9.90 12.06 16.59
C ARG A 130 -10.99 12.16 17.66
N THR A 131 -11.05 11.21 18.59
CA THR A 131 -12.15 11.09 19.56
C THR A 131 -11.70 10.87 21.00
N ALA A 132 -10.41 10.63 21.20
CA ALA A 132 -9.76 10.49 22.50
C ALA A 132 -8.33 11.02 22.42
N GLU A 133 -7.61 10.99 23.55
CA GLU A 133 -6.21 11.37 23.58
C GLU A 133 -5.36 10.44 22.71
N LYS A 134 -4.49 11.04 21.88
CA LYS A 134 -3.67 10.29 20.93
C LYS A 134 -2.60 9.48 21.69
N PRO A 135 -2.56 8.14 21.52
CA PRO A 135 -1.50 7.34 22.11
C PRO A 135 -0.14 7.72 21.53
N GLN A 136 0.85 7.88 22.40
CA GLN A 136 2.23 8.23 22.06
C GLN A 136 3.13 6.99 22.14
N GLY A 137 4.27 7.02 21.43
CA GLY A 137 5.29 5.97 21.54
C GLY A 137 4.97 4.64 20.85
N LEU A 138 3.85 4.54 20.12
CA LEU A 138 3.50 3.31 19.38
C LEU A 138 4.47 2.99 18.24
N ASP A 139 5.23 3.98 17.77
CA ASP A 139 6.24 3.84 16.72
C ASP A 139 7.31 2.79 17.04
N ALA A 140 7.65 2.62 18.32
CA ALA A 140 8.61 1.62 18.75
C ALA A 140 8.12 0.17 18.49
N LEU A 141 6.82 -0.03 18.24
CA LEU A 141 6.21 -1.33 17.94
C LEU A 141 6.24 -1.68 16.44
N ALA A 142 6.76 -0.77 15.61
CA ALA A 142 6.87 -0.98 14.18
C ALA A 142 8.00 -1.95 13.81
N GLU A 143 9.07 -1.98 14.61
CA GLU A 143 10.24 -2.83 14.37
C GLU A 143 9.90 -4.31 14.57
N CYS A 144 10.29 -5.14 13.60
CA CYS A 144 10.13 -6.58 13.66
C CYS A 144 11.50 -7.25 13.60
N ALA A 145 11.61 -8.41 14.24
CA ALA A 145 12.84 -9.18 14.30
C ALA A 145 12.67 -10.54 13.60
N LEU A 146 13.75 -11.02 13.00
CA LEU A 146 13.82 -12.40 12.55
C LEU A 146 14.06 -13.30 13.77
N SER A 147 13.08 -14.12 14.08
CA SER A 147 13.14 -15.19 15.08
C SER A 147 13.53 -16.50 14.40
N THR A 148 14.78 -16.91 14.53
CA THR A 148 15.18 -18.29 14.22
C THR A 148 14.86 -19.15 15.43
N ASP A 149 13.91 -20.08 15.32
CA ASP A 149 13.50 -20.94 16.44
C ASP A 149 14.73 -21.64 17.05
N GLY A 150 15.06 -21.22 18.28
CA GLY A 150 16.30 -21.53 18.97
C GLY A 150 16.66 -20.59 20.13
N ALA A 151 15.92 -19.49 20.34
CA ALA A 151 16.03 -18.70 21.56
C ALA A 151 14.66 -18.13 21.97
N ALA A 152 14.02 -18.79 22.93
CA ALA A 152 13.04 -18.15 23.79
C ALA A 152 13.76 -17.06 24.61
N GLY A 153 13.14 -15.89 24.73
CA GLY A 153 13.80 -14.65 25.12
C GLY A 153 14.40 -14.59 26.53
N THR A 154 15.34 -13.65 26.69
CA THR A 154 15.59 -12.91 27.94
C THR A 154 16.07 -11.51 27.55
N GLY A 155 15.60 -10.49 28.27
CA GLY A 155 16.11 -9.13 28.19
C GLY A 155 17.46 -8.95 28.91
N ASP A 156 17.91 -7.70 28.85
CA ASP A 156 19.00 -7.05 29.58
C ASP A 156 20.46 -7.26 29.12
N GLU A 157 21.04 -6.12 28.72
CA GLU A 157 22.38 -5.57 28.98
C GLU A 157 23.58 -6.51 29.23
N ALA A 158 24.65 -6.33 28.43
CA ALA A 158 25.92 -5.72 28.86
C ALA A 158 27.13 -6.10 27.98
N GLY A 159 28.05 -5.14 27.81
CA GLY A 159 29.49 -5.33 27.53
C GLY A 159 29.89 -5.15 26.07
N ALA A 160 30.40 -4.01 25.59
CA ALA A 160 31.63 -3.29 25.95
C ALA A 160 32.93 -4.10 25.76
N GLY A 161 33.88 -3.52 25.02
CA GLY A 161 35.21 -4.03 24.70
C GLY A 161 35.52 -3.88 23.20
N ASP A 162 35.92 -2.70 22.71
CA ASP A 162 37.32 -2.19 22.65
C ASP A 162 38.22 -3.06 21.76
N GLU A 163 39.09 -2.55 20.88
CA GLU A 163 39.37 -1.25 20.30
C GLU A 163 40.44 -1.49 19.20
N ALA A 164 40.79 -0.41 18.49
CA ALA A 164 42.01 -0.18 17.71
C ALA A 164 41.98 -0.60 16.21
N GLY A 165 42.21 0.30 15.26
CA GLY A 165 42.53 1.73 15.38
C GLY A 165 43.14 2.31 14.10
N ALA A 166 43.05 3.65 13.99
CA ALA A 166 43.78 4.61 13.15
C ALA A 166 43.64 4.47 11.62
N GLY A 167 43.37 5.50 10.83
CA GLY A 167 43.64 6.95 10.86
C GLY A 167 43.95 7.30 9.36
N GLU A 168 43.53 8.41 8.75
CA GLU A 168 43.93 9.79 8.96
C GLU A 168 43.03 10.74 8.12
N GLU A 169 42.99 11.98 8.58
CA GLU A 169 42.38 13.21 8.04
C GLU A 169 42.81 13.63 6.62
N ALA A 170 41.89 14.26 5.86
CA ALA A 170 42.06 15.58 5.19
C ALA A 170 40.78 16.00 4.46
N GLY A 171 40.26 17.19 4.78
CA GLY A 171 38.95 17.70 4.34
C GLY A 171 38.92 18.72 3.18
N ALA A 172 37.69 19.21 2.94
CA ALA A 172 37.20 20.48 2.34
C ALA A 172 35.78 20.18 1.78
N GLY A 173 34.68 20.66 2.37
CA GLY A 173 34.06 22.00 2.21
C GLY A 173 32.96 21.93 1.13
N GLU A 174 31.70 22.40 1.20
CA GLU A 174 30.88 23.33 2.01
C GLU A 174 29.42 22.77 1.96
N GLU A 175 28.61 22.71 3.04
CA GLU A 175 27.83 23.78 3.73
C GLU A 175 26.88 24.60 2.83
N ALA A 176 25.57 24.38 2.99
CA ALA A 176 24.56 25.46 3.04
C ALA A 176 23.31 24.97 3.79
N THR A 177 23.23 25.41 5.04
CA THR A 177 22.11 25.28 5.97
C THR A 177 21.18 26.50 5.85
N ALA A 178 19.91 26.36 6.20
CA ALA A 178 19.14 27.45 6.80
C ALA A 178 17.97 26.88 7.63
N ALA A 179 18.03 27.18 8.92
CA ALA A 179 17.07 26.84 9.96
C ALA A 179 15.81 27.72 9.92
N PRO A 180 14.70 27.29 10.55
CA PRO A 180 13.53 28.12 10.82
C PRO A 180 13.70 28.91 12.13
N SER A 181 13.11 30.10 12.22
CA SER A 181 12.91 30.83 13.48
C SER A 181 11.45 31.20 13.67
N ALA A 182 11.01 31.00 14.91
CA ALA A 182 9.65 31.12 15.42
C ALA A 182 9.32 32.52 15.97
N THR A 183 8.02 32.81 16.09
CA THR A 183 7.26 33.35 17.26
C THR A 183 5.89 33.84 16.73
N ALA A 184 4.74 33.24 17.05
CA ALA A 184 3.98 33.15 18.32
C ALA A 184 3.05 34.36 18.57
N THR A 185 1.73 34.10 18.55
CA THR A 185 0.63 34.53 19.48
C THR A 185 -0.70 34.15 18.79
N ASP A 186 -1.53 33.21 19.25
CA ASP A 186 -2.40 33.08 20.44
C ASP A 186 -3.88 33.47 20.19
N ALA A 187 -4.74 32.56 20.65
CA ALA A 187 -6.13 32.66 21.09
C ALA A 187 -7.35 32.73 20.14
N ALA A 188 -8.29 31.82 20.49
CA ALA A 188 -9.77 31.81 20.41
C ALA A 188 -10.42 31.43 19.07
N ASP A 189 -11.18 30.34 18.92
CA ASP A 189 -12.35 29.78 19.65
C ASP A 189 -13.67 30.06 18.91
N ASP A 190 -14.50 29.00 18.88
CA ASP A 190 -15.90 28.89 18.44
C ASP A 190 -16.31 29.01 16.95
N GLY A 191 -16.93 27.92 16.47
CA GLY A 191 -18.33 28.00 16.02
C GLY A 191 -18.60 27.98 14.52
N ALA A 192 -19.02 26.80 14.05
CA ALA A 192 -20.14 26.57 13.13
C ALA A 192 -20.29 27.41 11.84
N GLY A 193 -20.35 26.69 10.71
CA GLY A 193 -21.35 26.95 9.69
C GLY A 193 -20.83 27.46 8.35
N GLU A 194 -21.25 26.70 7.34
CA GLU A 194 -21.59 27.15 5.99
C GLU A 194 -20.51 27.22 4.91
N ALA A 195 -20.90 26.64 3.78
CA ALA A 195 -20.25 26.66 2.49
C ALA A 195 -19.82 28.07 2.08
N GLY A 196 -18.57 28.18 1.63
CA GLY A 196 -18.00 29.41 1.11
C GLY A 196 -16.92 29.08 0.10
N ASP A 197 -17.34 29.00 -1.16
CA ASP A 197 -16.51 29.26 -2.34
C ASP A 197 -15.51 30.39 -2.07
N THR A 198 -14.23 30.11 -2.23
CA THR A 198 -13.18 31.13 -2.35
C THR A 198 -12.19 30.70 -3.42
N GLY A 199 -12.65 30.79 -4.67
CA GLY A 199 -11.77 31.31 -5.71
C GLY A 199 -11.54 32.80 -5.44
N ASP A 200 -10.27 33.21 -5.34
CA ASP A 200 -9.73 34.37 -6.06
C ASP A 200 -8.22 34.47 -5.79
N ASP A 201 -7.41 34.05 -6.76
CA ASP A 201 -6.19 34.75 -7.21
C ASP A 201 -5.60 33.96 -8.39
N ALA A 202 -6.32 34.00 -9.52
CA ALA A 202 -5.89 33.41 -10.79
C ALA A 202 -6.47 34.24 -11.94
N THR A 203 -6.29 35.56 -11.92
CA THR A 203 -6.89 36.52 -12.87
C THR A 203 -6.23 36.49 -14.26
N GLY A 204 -6.09 35.32 -14.87
CA GLY A 204 -5.70 35.21 -16.28
C GLY A 204 -5.47 33.81 -16.85
N VAL A 205 -5.71 32.73 -16.08
CA VAL A 205 -5.25 31.37 -16.46
C VAL A 205 -6.38 30.38 -16.70
N GLY A 206 -7.63 30.82 -16.58
CA GLY A 206 -8.82 29.97 -16.69
C GLY A 206 -8.95 28.96 -15.54
N THR A 207 -10.10 28.30 -15.47
CA THR A 207 -10.36 27.22 -14.50
C THR A 207 -10.86 25.96 -15.21
N ILE A 208 -10.52 24.79 -14.69
CA ILE A 208 -11.01 23.53 -15.23
C ILE A 208 -12.40 23.27 -14.67
N SER A 209 -13.38 23.16 -15.57
CA SER A 209 -14.75 22.80 -15.27
C SER A 209 -15.03 21.39 -15.72
N CYS A 210 -15.64 20.62 -14.83
CA CYS A 210 -15.95 19.21 -15.04
C CYS A 210 -17.44 18.98 -14.75
N PRO A 211 -18.14 18.16 -15.56
CA PRO A 211 -19.52 17.78 -15.26
C PRO A 211 -19.64 17.15 -13.88
N ASP A 212 -20.69 17.54 -13.15
CA ASP A 212 -21.00 16.94 -11.85
C ASP A 212 -21.51 15.51 -12.05
N VAL A 213 -20.77 14.56 -11.45
CA VAL A 213 -21.12 13.15 -11.47
C VAL A 213 -22.17 12.86 -10.41
N ALA A 214 -22.12 13.51 -9.24
CA ALA A 214 -22.98 13.19 -8.11
C ALA A 214 -24.47 13.39 -8.43
N SER A 215 -24.82 14.49 -9.10
CA SER A 215 -26.20 14.77 -9.52
C SER A 215 -26.74 13.85 -10.61
N GLN A 216 -25.87 13.11 -11.33
CA GLN A 216 -26.25 12.20 -12.42
C GLN A 216 -26.32 10.74 -11.97
N LEU A 217 -25.98 10.44 -10.70
CA LEU A 217 -26.06 9.08 -10.17
C LEU A 217 -27.51 8.71 -9.84
N PRO A 218 -27.93 7.46 -10.12
CA PRO A 218 -29.20 6.93 -9.63
C PRO A 218 -29.16 6.75 -8.11
N ALA A 219 -30.28 6.32 -7.52
CA ALA A 219 -30.34 6.00 -6.09
C ALA A 219 -29.21 5.03 -5.68
N ILE A 220 -28.32 5.48 -4.81
CA ILE A 220 -27.14 4.73 -4.38
C ILE A 220 -27.54 3.78 -3.25
N PRO A 221 -27.27 2.46 -3.37
CA PRO A 221 -27.49 1.51 -2.28
C PRO A 221 -26.66 1.86 -1.04
N ALA A 222 -27.23 1.73 0.16
CA ALA A 222 -26.54 2.06 1.42
C ALA A 222 -25.19 1.33 1.60
N THR A 223 -25.09 0.10 1.08
CA THR A 223 -23.85 -0.70 1.10
C THR A 223 -22.74 -0.13 0.22
N ALA A 224 -23.08 0.64 -0.81
CA ALA A 224 -22.13 1.25 -1.73
C ALA A 224 -21.81 2.71 -1.38
N GLN A 225 -22.61 3.36 -0.53
CA GLN A 225 -22.53 4.80 -0.26
C GLN A 225 -21.12 5.26 0.14
N ALA A 226 -20.51 4.62 1.15
CA ALA A 226 -19.16 4.97 1.59
C ALA A 226 -18.08 4.76 0.51
N GLU A 227 -18.26 3.82 -0.42
CA GLU A 227 -17.34 3.65 -1.55
C GLU A 227 -17.57 4.72 -2.61
N VAL A 228 -18.82 5.06 -2.91
CA VAL A 228 -19.15 6.14 -3.85
C VAL A 228 -18.65 7.48 -3.34
N ASP A 229 -18.89 7.83 -2.07
CA ASP A 229 -18.45 9.09 -1.46
C ASP A 229 -16.92 9.26 -1.54
N ARG A 230 -16.16 8.20 -1.27
CA ARG A 230 -14.69 8.22 -1.41
C ARG A 230 -14.24 8.47 -2.85
N ASN A 231 -14.96 7.91 -3.82
CA ASN A 231 -14.62 8.12 -5.23
C ASN A 231 -15.05 9.51 -5.72
N LEU A 232 -16.14 10.07 -5.20
CA LEU A 232 -16.54 11.46 -5.47
C LEU A 232 -15.48 12.44 -4.93
N ALA A 233 -15.04 12.27 -3.69
CA ALA A 233 -13.95 13.07 -3.13
C ALA A 233 -12.62 12.93 -3.91
N LEU A 234 -12.37 11.74 -4.49
CA LEU A 234 -11.22 11.52 -5.37
C LEU A 234 -11.36 12.29 -6.69
N LEU A 235 -12.56 12.41 -7.26
CA LEU A 235 -12.79 13.25 -8.44
C LEU A 235 -12.50 14.72 -8.13
N ASP A 236 -12.96 15.23 -6.98
CA ASP A 236 -12.68 16.61 -6.56
C ASP A 236 -11.18 16.87 -6.40
N THR A 237 -10.47 15.90 -5.80
CA THR A 237 -9.00 15.97 -5.67
C THR A 237 -8.31 16.03 -7.04
N GLN A 238 -8.76 15.23 -8.02
CA GLN A 238 -8.20 15.25 -9.37
C GLN A 238 -8.40 16.61 -10.06
N ILE A 239 -9.56 17.25 -9.83
CA ILE A 239 -9.85 18.58 -10.36
C ILE A 239 -8.94 19.63 -9.71
N ALA A 240 -8.77 19.59 -8.39
CA ALA A 240 -7.87 20.49 -7.67
C ALA A 240 -6.41 20.35 -8.13
N GLU A 241 -5.92 19.12 -8.28
CA GLU A 241 -4.58 18.84 -8.83
C GLU A 241 -4.42 19.39 -10.24
N ALA A 242 -5.44 19.23 -11.10
CA ALA A 242 -5.39 19.72 -12.47
C ALA A 242 -5.41 21.25 -12.54
N ASN A 243 -6.23 21.91 -11.71
CA ASN A 243 -6.23 23.37 -11.57
C ASN A 243 -4.88 23.89 -11.06
N LYS A 244 -4.26 23.21 -10.09
CA LYS A 244 -2.91 23.55 -9.64
C LYS A 244 -1.90 23.43 -10.78
N ARG A 245 -1.93 22.33 -11.54
CA ARG A 245 -1.05 22.16 -12.71
C ARG A 245 -1.29 23.20 -13.79
N LEU A 246 -2.53 23.64 -14.00
CA LEU A 246 -2.87 24.71 -14.93
C LEU A 246 -2.15 26.00 -14.55
N VAL A 247 -2.20 26.39 -13.27
CA VAL A 247 -1.49 27.56 -12.73
C VAL A 247 0.04 27.41 -12.82
N ASP A 248 0.57 26.23 -12.46
CA ASP A 248 2.02 25.99 -12.44
C ASP A 248 2.65 25.95 -13.84
N THR A 249 1.83 25.75 -14.90
CA THR A 249 2.30 25.63 -16.29
C THR A 249 1.94 26.82 -17.16
N VAL A 250 1.51 27.93 -16.55
CA VAL A 250 1.21 29.18 -17.26
C VAL A 250 2.46 29.67 -17.99
N GLY A 251 2.30 29.98 -19.29
CA GLY A 251 3.40 30.39 -20.16
C GLY A 251 4.27 29.23 -20.69
N GLN A 252 4.01 27.99 -20.27
CA GLN A 252 4.71 26.80 -20.75
C GLN A 252 3.83 26.05 -21.76
N GLY A 253 3.96 26.42 -23.04
CA GLY A 253 3.24 25.78 -24.15
C GLY A 253 1.87 26.42 -24.44
N GLY A 254 1.54 26.58 -25.72
CA GLY A 254 0.28 27.18 -26.16
C GLY A 254 -0.94 26.29 -25.89
N ALA A 255 -2.13 26.68 -26.37
CA ALA A 255 -3.42 26.01 -26.08
C ALA A 255 -3.44 24.48 -26.23
N ASN A 256 -2.63 23.90 -27.14
CA ASN A 256 -2.49 22.45 -27.29
C ASN A 256 -1.84 21.75 -26.08
N PHE A 257 -1.05 22.45 -25.27
CA PHE A 257 -0.41 21.87 -24.09
C PHE A 257 -1.44 21.54 -23.01
N VAL A 258 -2.34 22.47 -22.68
CA VAL A 258 -3.39 22.26 -21.67
C VAL A 258 -4.28 21.06 -22.05
N GLN A 259 -4.68 20.98 -23.33
CA GLN A 259 -5.48 19.86 -23.80
C GLN A 259 -4.77 18.50 -23.65
N ASN A 260 -3.49 18.41 -24.05
CA ASN A 260 -2.78 17.13 -24.10
C ASN A 260 -2.15 16.73 -22.75
N ALA A 261 -1.67 17.69 -21.95
CA ALA A 261 -0.90 17.43 -20.75
C ALA A 261 -1.72 17.53 -19.46
N ILE A 262 -2.87 18.20 -19.50
CA ILE A 262 -3.74 18.44 -18.34
C ILE A 262 -5.09 17.76 -18.57
N LEU A 263 -5.86 18.19 -19.58
CA LEU A 263 -7.22 17.70 -19.80
C LEU A 263 -7.27 16.22 -20.22
N GLY A 264 -6.40 15.77 -21.12
CA GLY A 264 -6.34 14.36 -21.53
C GLY A 264 -6.06 13.40 -20.35
N PRO A 265 -4.96 13.57 -19.60
CA PRO A 265 -4.69 12.74 -18.43
C PRO A 265 -5.75 12.87 -17.32
N LEU A 266 -6.40 14.02 -17.19
CA LEU A 266 -7.50 14.22 -16.25
C LEU A 266 -8.73 13.41 -16.67
N GLU A 267 -9.10 13.45 -17.95
CA GLU A 267 -10.21 12.68 -18.51
C GLU A 267 -10.01 11.19 -18.26
N ASP A 268 -8.84 10.63 -18.57
CA ASP A 268 -8.53 9.21 -18.33
C ASP A 268 -8.68 8.82 -16.85
N LYS A 269 -8.17 9.64 -15.94
CA LYS A 269 -8.29 9.43 -14.48
C LYS A 269 -9.74 9.49 -14.01
N ARG A 270 -10.51 10.44 -14.54
CA ARG A 270 -11.94 10.57 -14.22
C ARG A 270 -12.74 9.39 -14.77
N ILE A 271 -12.50 8.95 -16.01
CA ILE A 271 -13.12 7.74 -16.59
C ILE A 271 -12.87 6.53 -15.68
N ALA A 272 -11.63 6.33 -15.23
CA ALA A 272 -11.31 5.21 -14.34
C ALA A 272 -12.06 5.29 -12.99
N THR A 273 -12.18 6.49 -12.43
CA THR A 273 -12.85 6.72 -11.15
C THR A 273 -14.37 6.58 -11.26
N VAL A 274 -14.96 7.14 -12.32
CA VAL A 274 -16.38 7.00 -12.66
C VAL A 274 -16.75 5.54 -12.91
N ASN A 275 -15.91 4.79 -13.62
CA ASN A 275 -16.11 3.34 -13.79
C ASN A 275 -16.08 2.57 -12.48
N ARG A 276 -15.24 3.00 -11.53
CA ARG A 276 -15.22 2.42 -10.18
C ARG A 276 -16.53 2.69 -9.44
N ILE A 277 -17.08 3.91 -9.53
CA ILE A 277 -18.40 4.27 -8.97
C ILE A 277 -19.50 3.40 -9.58
N ALA A 278 -19.55 3.31 -10.92
CA ALA A 278 -20.54 2.49 -11.62
C ALA A 278 -20.46 1.02 -11.21
N THR A 279 -19.24 0.50 -11.05
CA THR A 279 -19.01 -0.88 -10.60
C THR A 279 -19.43 -1.07 -9.15
N ALA A 280 -19.16 -0.12 -8.25
CA ALA A 280 -19.57 -0.20 -6.85
C ALA A 280 -21.09 -0.28 -6.71
N ILE A 281 -21.83 0.57 -7.44
CA ILE A 281 -23.29 0.53 -7.50
C ILE A 281 -23.78 -0.80 -8.10
N GLY A 282 -23.15 -1.23 -9.20
CA GLY A 282 -23.49 -2.45 -9.95
C GLY A 282 -23.32 -3.77 -9.18
N ARG A 283 -22.65 -3.77 -8.02
CA ARG A 283 -22.55 -4.97 -7.17
C ARG A 283 -23.86 -5.29 -6.44
N THR A 284 -24.70 -4.29 -6.21
CA THR A 284 -25.91 -4.41 -5.38
C THR A 284 -27.17 -3.87 -6.04
N ALA A 285 -27.03 -3.16 -7.16
CA ALA A 285 -28.14 -2.62 -7.95
C ALA A 285 -27.80 -2.70 -9.45
N GLU A 286 -28.72 -2.26 -10.30
CA GLU A 286 -28.47 -2.14 -11.73
C GLU A 286 -27.33 -1.15 -11.99
N LYS A 287 -26.34 -1.57 -12.79
CA LYS A 287 -25.16 -0.77 -13.09
C LYS A 287 -25.54 0.44 -13.96
N PRO A 288 -25.30 1.68 -13.50
CA PRO A 288 -25.54 2.87 -14.33
C PRO A 288 -24.65 2.84 -15.57
N GLN A 289 -25.24 3.18 -16.72
CA GLN A 289 -24.58 3.21 -18.03
C GLN A 289 -24.36 4.66 -18.47
N GLY A 290 -23.36 4.89 -19.33
CA GLY A 290 -23.12 6.20 -19.95
C GLY A 290 -22.45 7.25 -19.06
N LEU A 291 -22.07 6.90 -17.82
CA LEU A 291 -21.39 7.83 -16.91
C LEU A 291 -20.01 8.28 -17.43
N ASP A 292 -19.37 7.51 -18.31
CA ASP A 292 -18.07 7.88 -18.91
C ASP A 292 -18.13 9.21 -19.67
N SER A 293 -19.30 9.56 -20.21
CA SER A 293 -19.52 10.85 -20.89
C SER A 293 -19.37 12.07 -19.97
N LEU A 294 -19.43 11.87 -18.65
CA LEU A 294 -19.28 12.92 -17.64
C LEU A 294 -17.81 13.16 -17.26
N ALA A 295 -16.89 12.32 -17.74
CA ALA A 295 -15.48 12.38 -17.36
C ALA A 295 -14.69 13.48 -18.09
N ALA A 296 -15.14 13.90 -19.27
CA ALA A 296 -14.51 14.99 -20.02
C ALA A 296 -14.64 16.31 -19.25
N CYS A 297 -13.54 17.05 -19.13
CA CYS A 297 -13.51 18.39 -18.54
C CYS A 297 -13.11 19.43 -19.58
N THR A 298 -13.53 20.67 -19.38
CA THR A 298 -13.22 21.81 -20.24
C THR A 298 -12.44 22.87 -19.49
N LEU A 299 -11.61 23.61 -20.19
CA LEU A 299 -11.04 24.85 -19.68
C LEU A 299 -12.06 25.97 -19.87
N ASN A 300 -12.42 26.66 -18.79
CA ASN A 300 -13.11 27.94 -18.83
C ASN A 300 -12.05 29.03 -18.86
N GLU A 301 -11.96 29.77 -19.96
CA GLU A 301 -11.06 30.93 -20.12
C GLU A 301 -11.73 32.25 -19.71
#